data_AF-A0AAW1GP38-F1
#
_entry.id   AF-A0AAW1GP38-F1
#
_cell.length_a   1.000
_cell.length_b   1.000
_cell.length_c   1.000
_cell.angle_alpha   90.00
_cell.angle_beta   90.00
_cell.angle_gamma   90.00
#
_symmetry.space_group_name_H-M   'P 1'
#
loop_
_entity.id
_entity.type
_entity.pdbx_description
1 polymer ?
#
loop_
_entity_poly.entity_id
_entity_poly.type
_entity_poly.pdbx_seq_one_letter_code
_entity_poly.pdbx_strand_id
1 'polypeptide(L)'
;MVFGGVTSRLRISRDNWRRSPSRLHEFYTFKLLSASPFFGAVFCFSAFCFKKEILFLVFFAISELLIFATQAPVNYVCLHSLKPSLRPLAMAMATVSIHVFGDVPSLPLVGVVHFNIDWARSSTTRRMVLDQTILV
;
A
#
# COMPACT_ATOMS: atom_id res chain seq x y z
N MET A 1 -9.61 47.49 -9.70
CA MET A 1 -10.58 46.38 -9.86
C MET A 1 -9.93 45.19 -10.59
N VAL A 2 -9.10 44.36 -9.94
CA VAL A 2 -8.46 43.17 -10.59
C VAL A 2 -8.46 41.91 -9.69
N PHE A 3 -9.00 41.97 -8.46
CA PHE A 3 -8.99 40.83 -7.53
C PHE A 3 -10.22 39.89 -7.61
N GLY A 4 -11.27 40.25 -8.36
CA GLY A 4 -12.50 39.43 -8.46
C GLY A 4 -12.43 38.23 -9.42
N GLY A 5 -11.46 38.22 -10.35
CA GLY A 5 -11.37 37.20 -11.41
C GLY A 5 -10.69 35.89 -11.02
N VAL A 6 -9.83 35.89 -9.99
CA VAL A 6 -9.13 34.69 -9.50
C VAL A 6 -10.02 33.87 -8.58
N THR A 7 -10.76 34.54 -7.68
CA THR A 7 -11.64 33.91 -6.70
C THR A 7 -12.85 33.22 -7.35
N SER A 8 -13.39 33.80 -8.43
CA SER A 8 -14.48 33.23 -9.23
C SER A 8 -14.04 31.98 -9.99
N ARG A 9 -12.84 31.98 -10.59
CA ARG A 9 -12.27 30.82 -11.30
C ARG A 9 -11.98 29.64 -10.37
N LEU A 10 -11.45 29.92 -9.17
CA LEU A 10 -11.25 28.91 -8.12
C LEU A 10 -12.57 28.33 -7.62
N ARG A 11 -13.63 29.15 -7.49
CA ARG A 11 -14.96 28.71 -7.06
C ARG A 11 -15.63 27.81 -8.11
N ILE A 12 -15.59 28.21 -9.39
CA ILE A 12 -16.13 27.40 -10.50
C ILE A 12 -15.37 26.07 -10.66
N SER A 13 -14.04 26.08 -10.56
CA SER A 13 -13.23 24.86 -10.59
C SER A 13 -13.54 23.93 -9.40
N ARG A 14 -13.78 24.50 -8.22
CA ARG A 14 -14.18 23.75 -7.02
C ARG A 14 -15.56 23.10 -7.17
N ASP A 15 -16.51 23.81 -7.77
CA ASP A 15 -17.88 23.31 -7.97
C ASP A 15 -17.96 22.27 -9.09
N ASN A 16 -17.10 22.38 -10.12
CA ASN A 16 -16.97 21.38 -11.19
C ASN A 16 -16.31 20.08 -10.70
N TRP A 17 -15.28 20.16 -9.85
CA TRP A 17 -14.68 18.99 -9.22
C TRP A 17 -15.70 18.17 -8.41
N ARG A 18 -16.62 18.86 -7.72
CA ARG A 18 -17.64 18.22 -6.87
C ARG A 18 -18.76 17.52 -7.66
N ARG A 19 -18.88 17.76 -8.96
CA ARG A 19 -19.97 17.24 -9.82
C ARG A 19 -19.55 16.12 -10.78
N SER A 20 -18.32 15.61 -10.68
CA SER A 20 -17.87 14.42 -11.42
C SER A 20 -18.79 13.21 -11.16
N PRO A 21 -19.09 12.34 -12.16
CA PRO A 21 -19.92 11.14 -11.99
C PRO A 21 -19.19 10.11 -11.12
N SER A 22 -19.20 10.34 -9.82
CA SER A 22 -18.33 9.75 -8.80
C SER A 22 -18.98 8.58 -8.06
N ARG A 23 -20.29 8.64 -7.87
CA ARG A 23 -21.02 7.70 -6.99
C ARG A 23 -20.86 6.22 -7.37
N LEU A 24 -20.98 5.86 -8.65
CA LEU A 24 -20.84 4.45 -9.07
C LEU A 24 -19.42 3.94 -8.86
N HIS A 25 -18.43 4.75 -9.23
CA HIS A 25 -17.02 4.38 -9.13
C HIS A 25 -16.59 4.23 -7.67
N GLU A 26 -17.07 5.10 -6.78
CA GLU A 26 -16.88 4.99 -5.33
C GLU A 26 -17.39 3.64 -4.80
N PHE A 27 -18.59 3.20 -5.17
CA PHE A 27 -19.13 1.91 -4.75
C PHE A 27 -18.24 0.72 -5.17
N TYR A 28 -17.76 0.71 -6.42
CA TYR A 28 -16.85 -0.34 -6.88
C TYR A 28 -15.50 -0.28 -6.17
N THR A 29 -14.96 0.92 -5.96
CA THR A 29 -13.72 1.12 -5.21
C THR A 29 -13.83 0.61 -3.78
N PHE A 30 -14.90 0.91 -3.05
CA PHE A 30 -15.12 0.40 -1.70
C PHE A 30 -15.26 -1.12 -1.66
N LYS A 31 -16.00 -1.71 -2.62
CA LYS A 31 -16.14 -3.17 -2.73
C LYS A 31 -14.79 -3.85 -2.96
N LEU A 32 -13.99 -3.34 -3.90
CA LEU A 32 -12.65 -3.87 -4.17
C LEU A 32 -11.71 -3.68 -2.99
N LEU A 33 -11.72 -2.49 -2.36
CA LEU A 33 -10.87 -2.15 -1.23
C LEU A 33 -11.15 -3.04 0.00
N SER A 34 -12.40 -3.45 0.21
CA SER A 34 -12.75 -4.34 1.32
C SER A 34 -12.57 -5.82 0.97
N ALA A 35 -12.95 -6.24 -0.24
CA ALA A 35 -12.93 -7.65 -0.62
C ALA A 35 -11.51 -8.16 -0.87
N SER A 36 -10.67 -7.38 -1.56
CA SER A 36 -9.34 -7.84 -1.98
C SER A 36 -8.40 -8.18 -0.81
N PRO A 37 -8.23 -7.33 0.22
CA PRO A 37 -7.40 -7.68 1.36
C PRO A 37 -8.03 -8.77 2.25
N PHE A 38 -9.36 -8.85 2.30
CA PHE A 38 -10.05 -9.93 3.03
C PHE A 38 -9.75 -11.31 2.41
N PHE A 39 -9.96 -11.44 1.10
CA PHE A 39 -9.63 -12.68 0.39
C PHE A 39 -8.12 -12.94 0.36
N GLY A 40 -7.30 -11.91 0.19
CA GLY A 40 -5.84 -12.01 0.31
C GLY A 40 -5.41 -12.62 1.65
N ALA A 41 -5.93 -12.10 2.77
CA ALA A 41 -5.65 -12.63 4.10
C ALA A 41 -6.07 -14.10 4.27
N VAL A 42 -7.24 -14.48 3.75
CA VAL A 42 -7.72 -15.88 3.79
C VAL A 42 -6.79 -16.80 2.99
N PHE A 43 -6.37 -16.40 1.78
CA PHE A 43 -5.44 -17.18 0.97
C PHE A 43 -4.04 -17.25 1.60
N CYS A 44 -3.56 -16.16 2.19
CA CYS A 44 -2.30 -16.12 2.93
C CYS A 44 -2.30 -17.10 4.09
N PHE A 45 -3.35 -17.08 4.93
CA PHE A 45 -3.47 -17.99 6.06
C PHE A 45 -3.59 -19.46 5.59
N SER A 46 -4.37 -19.69 4.53
CA SER A 46 -4.52 -21.03 3.94
C SER A 46 -3.22 -21.58 3.37
N ALA A 47 -2.32 -20.71 2.85
CA ALA A 47 -1.01 -21.12 2.35
C ALA A 47 -0.20 -21.85 3.45
N PHE A 48 -0.22 -21.34 4.68
CA PHE A 48 0.49 -21.95 5.82
C PHE A 48 -0.08 -23.30 6.27
N CYS A 49 -1.30 -23.66 5.86
CA CYS A 49 -1.89 -24.95 6.16
C CYS A 49 -1.40 -26.08 5.23
N PHE A 50 -0.74 -25.76 4.11
CA PHE A 50 -0.27 -26.76 3.15
C PHE A 50 1.19 -27.16 3.40
N LYS A 51 1.45 -28.47 3.46
CA LYS A 51 2.81 -29.03 3.60
C LYS A 51 3.59 -29.11 2.27
N LYS A 52 2.90 -28.94 1.13
CA LYS A 52 3.51 -29.01 -0.19
C LYS A 52 4.01 -27.63 -0.61
N GLU A 53 5.29 -27.51 -0.90
CA GLU A 53 5.95 -26.25 -1.28
C GLU A 53 5.29 -25.57 -2.49
N ILE A 54 4.98 -26.33 -3.55
CA ILE A 54 4.32 -25.77 -4.75
C ILE A 54 2.94 -25.21 -4.42
N LEU A 55 2.19 -25.88 -3.54
CA LEU A 55 0.86 -25.44 -3.16
C LEU A 55 0.93 -24.19 -2.26
N PHE A 56 1.92 -24.13 -1.37
CA PHE A 56 2.26 -22.93 -0.62
C PHE A 56 2.57 -21.75 -1.56
N LEU A 57 3.49 -21.94 -2.52
CA LEU A 57 3.90 -20.88 -3.45
C LEU A 57 2.74 -20.36 -4.31
N VAL A 58 1.89 -21.25 -4.84
CA VAL A 58 0.74 -20.84 -5.65
C VAL A 58 -0.27 -20.02 -4.83
N PHE A 59 -0.63 -20.49 -3.63
CA PHE A 59 -1.57 -19.77 -2.77
C PHE A 59 -0.99 -18.44 -2.27
N PHE A 60 0.30 -18.43 -1.94
CA PHE A 60 1.01 -17.23 -1.53
C PHE A 60 1.06 -16.20 -2.66
N ALA A 61 1.38 -16.61 -3.90
CA ALA A 61 1.38 -15.72 -5.06
C ALA A 61 -0.01 -15.14 -5.36
N ILE A 62 -1.07 -15.93 -5.23
CA ILE A 62 -2.46 -15.44 -5.36
C ILE A 62 -2.77 -14.40 -4.28
N SER A 63 -2.44 -14.69 -3.02
CA SER A 63 -2.62 -13.76 -1.92
C SER A 63 -1.90 -12.43 -2.16
N GLU A 64 -0.63 -12.49 -2.52
CA GLU A 64 0.20 -11.32 -2.76
C GLU A 64 -0.36 -10.48 -3.93
N LEU A 65 -0.81 -11.12 -5.01
CA LEU A 65 -1.49 -10.44 -6.12
C LEU A 65 -2.78 -9.72 -5.66
N LEU A 66 -3.60 -10.36 -4.82
CA LEU A 66 -4.82 -9.75 -4.28
C LEU A 66 -4.51 -8.57 -3.35
N ILE A 67 -3.44 -8.65 -2.56
CA ILE A 67 -3.01 -7.54 -1.71
C ILE A 67 -2.45 -6.40 -2.58
N PHE A 68 -1.65 -6.68 -3.61
CA PHE A 68 -1.19 -5.63 -4.54
C PHE A 68 -2.32 -4.95 -5.31
N ALA A 69 -3.40 -5.67 -5.61
CA ALA A 69 -4.57 -5.11 -6.27
C ALA A 69 -5.25 -3.98 -5.46
N THR A 70 -4.99 -3.86 -4.14
CA THR A 70 -5.55 -2.78 -3.33
C THR A 70 -4.88 -1.43 -3.57
N GLN A 71 -3.70 -1.39 -4.17
CA GLN A 71 -2.95 -0.15 -4.35
C GLN A 71 -3.69 0.85 -5.25
N ALA A 72 -4.29 0.38 -6.34
CA ALA A 72 -5.06 1.20 -7.27
C ALA A 72 -6.31 1.85 -6.63
N PRO A 73 -7.21 1.11 -5.94
CA PRO A 73 -8.36 1.70 -5.28
C PRO A 73 -7.98 2.63 -4.11
N VAL A 74 -6.96 2.30 -3.31
CA VAL A 74 -6.48 3.20 -2.23
C VAL A 74 -6.03 4.55 -2.79
N ASN A 75 -5.20 4.52 -3.84
CA ASN A 75 -4.72 5.73 -4.51
C ASN A 75 -5.91 6.53 -5.10
N TYR A 76 -6.87 5.86 -5.73
CA TYR A 76 -8.09 6.50 -6.24
C TYR A 76 -8.85 7.25 -5.14
N VAL A 77 -9.12 6.61 -3.99
CA VAL A 77 -9.81 7.25 -2.86
C VAL A 77 -9.04 8.48 -2.38
N CYS A 78 -7.73 8.37 -2.22
CA CYS A 78 -6.92 9.47 -1.70
C CYS A 78 -6.86 10.67 -2.68
N LEU A 79 -6.78 10.43 -4.01
CA LEU A 79 -6.87 11.50 -5.01
C LEU A 79 -8.27 12.14 -5.10
N HIS A 80 -9.33 11.36 -4.87
CA HIS A 80 -10.71 11.83 -4.95
C HIS A 80 -11.21 12.47 -3.65
N SER A 81 -10.51 12.26 -2.52
CA SER A 81 -10.84 12.89 -1.24
C SER A 81 -10.26 14.31 -1.10
N LEU A 82 -9.36 14.70 -2.00
CA LEU A 82 -8.56 15.91 -1.87
C LEU A 82 -8.66 16.83 -3.08
N LYS A 83 -8.43 18.12 -2.84
CA LYS A 83 -8.31 19.13 -3.90
C LYS A 83 -7.10 18.79 -4.79
N PRO A 84 -7.15 19.08 -6.10
CA PRO A 84 -6.07 18.75 -7.03
C PRO A 84 -4.68 19.23 -6.61
N SER A 85 -4.59 20.38 -5.94
CA SER A 85 -3.32 20.97 -5.47
C SER A 85 -2.67 20.21 -4.31
N LEU A 86 -3.41 19.38 -3.56
CA LEU A 86 -2.91 18.62 -2.41
C LEU A 86 -2.66 17.13 -2.72
N ARG A 87 -3.01 16.67 -3.93
CA ARG A 87 -2.88 15.26 -4.33
C ARG A 87 -1.45 14.71 -4.26
N PRO A 88 -0.41 15.42 -4.78
CA PRO A 88 0.96 14.91 -4.70
C PRO A 88 1.46 14.80 -3.26
N LEU A 89 1.09 15.76 -2.41
CA LEU A 89 1.44 15.75 -0.99
C LEU A 89 0.83 14.55 -0.27
N ALA A 90 -0.44 14.24 -0.54
CA ALA A 90 -1.12 13.13 0.10
C ALA A 90 -0.58 11.76 -0.35
N MET A 91 -0.18 11.62 -1.61
CA MET A 91 0.51 10.42 -2.08
C MET A 91 1.89 10.27 -1.44
N ALA A 92 2.65 11.36 -1.33
CA ALA A 92 3.93 11.34 -0.64
C ALA A 92 3.76 10.91 0.82
N MET A 93 2.77 11.45 1.53
CA MET A 93 2.48 11.06 2.91
C MET A 93 2.02 9.60 3.04
N ALA A 94 1.23 9.09 2.08
CA ALA A 94 0.82 7.69 2.06
C ALA A 94 2.04 6.77 1.91
N THR A 95 2.94 7.05 0.96
CA THR A 95 4.17 6.26 0.75
C THR A 95 5.10 6.32 1.96
N VAL A 96 5.31 7.50 2.52
CA VAL A 96 6.13 7.66 3.74
C VAL A 96 5.52 6.88 4.90
N SER A 97 4.20 6.90 5.06
CA SER A 97 3.53 6.14 6.12
C SER A 97 3.73 4.63 5.95
N ILE A 98 3.64 4.13 4.72
CA ILE A 98 3.90 2.71 4.41
C ILE A 98 5.35 2.34 4.76
N HIS A 99 6.31 3.21 4.45
CA HIS A 99 7.72 2.96 4.77
C HIS A 99 7.98 2.97 6.26
N VAL A 100 7.45 3.96 6.98
CA VAL A 100 7.67 4.13 8.42
C VAL A 100 7.04 3.00 9.23
N PHE A 101 5.84 2.55 8.87
CA PHE A 101 5.09 1.54 9.64
C PHE A 101 5.21 0.11 9.12
N GLY A 102 5.56 -0.08 7.85
CA GLY A 102 5.60 -1.38 7.20
C GLY A 102 7.01 -1.75 6.78
N ASP A 103 7.44 -1.24 5.63
CA ASP A 103 8.55 -1.82 4.87
C ASP A 103 9.91 -1.63 5.55
N VAL A 104 10.21 -0.44 6.09
CA VAL A 104 11.51 -0.14 6.73
C VAL A 104 11.73 -0.89 8.06
N PRO A 105 10.78 -0.94 9.00
CA PRO A 105 10.98 -1.67 10.25
C PRO A 105 10.90 -3.19 10.08
N SER A 106 10.26 -3.70 9.02
CA SER A 106 10.10 -5.14 8.81
C SER A 106 11.42 -5.87 8.57
N LEU A 107 12.33 -5.28 7.79
CA LEU A 107 13.62 -5.91 7.42
C LEU A 107 14.53 -6.13 8.65
N PRO A 108 14.77 -5.13 9.52
CA PRO A 108 15.51 -5.36 10.77
C PRO A 108 14.81 -6.35 11.70
N LEU A 109 13.48 -6.29 11.79
CA LEU A 109 12.71 -7.14 12.70
C LEU A 109 12.81 -8.62 12.30
N VAL A 110 12.66 -8.94 11.01
CA VAL A 110 12.87 -10.30 10.49
C VAL A 110 14.32 -10.74 10.73
N GLY A 111 15.29 -9.84 10.55
CA GLY A 111 16.69 -10.11 10.86
C GLY A 111 16.95 -10.46 12.33
N VAL A 112 16.32 -9.76 13.28
CA VAL A 112 16.42 -10.05 14.72
C VAL A 112 15.72 -11.36 15.06
N VAL A 113 14.53 -11.61 14.51
CA VAL A 113 13.82 -12.88 14.72
C VAL A 113 14.68 -14.04 14.24
N HIS A 114 15.19 -13.97 13.00
CA HIS A 114 16.09 -14.97 12.45
C HIS A 114 17.34 -15.16 13.31
N PHE A 115 17.96 -14.08 13.79
CA PHE A 115 19.14 -14.14 14.66
C PHE A 115 18.89 -14.85 15.99
N ASN A 116 17.71 -14.70 16.59
CA ASN A 116 17.37 -15.41 17.83
C ASN A 116 17.11 -16.91 17.62
N ILE A 117 16.68 -17.30 16.42
CA ILE A 117 16.38 -18.70 16.09
C ILE A 117 17.66 -19.44 15.60
N ASP A 118 18.55 -18.75 14.88
CA ASP A 118 19.72 -19.33 14.18
C ASP A 118 21.07 -19.18 14.91
N TRP A 119 21.09 -19.00 16.23
CA TRP A 119 22.34 -18.90 17.02
C TRP A 119 23.28 -20.13 16.89
N ALA A 120 22.83 -21.23 16.26
CA ALA A 120 23.61 -22.43 15.99
C ALA A 120 24.28 -22.50 14.59
N ARG A 121 23.98 -21.60 13.62
CA ARG A 121 24.53 -21.67 12.25
C ARG A 121 24.91 -20.31 11.64
N SER A 122 26.20 -20.18 11.34
CA SER A 122 26.82 -19.33 10.29
C SER A 122 26.87 -17.80 10.44
N SER A 123 28.12 -17.35 10.57
CA SER A 123 28.72 -16.04 10.33
C SER A 123 28.45 -15.36 8.96
N THR A 124 27.56 -15.89 8.12
CA THR A 124 27.29 -15.40 6.75
C THR A 124 26.11 -14.41 6.68
N THR A 125 25.11 -14.54 7.55
CA THR A 125 23.89 -13.71 7.53
C THR A 125 24.13 -12.25 7.89
N ARG A 126 25.20 -11.94 8.64
CA ARG A 126 25.54 -10.57 9.05
C ARG A 126 25.87 -9.62 7.89
N ARG A 127 26.27 -10.13 6.71
CA ARG A 127 26.60 -9.26 5.55
C ARG A 127 25.38 -8.88 4.70
N MET A 128 24.33 -9.70 4.66
CA MET A 128 23.12 -9.38 3.88
C MET A 128 22.24 -8.31 4.55
N VAL A 129 22.20 -8.29 5.88
CA VAL A 129 21.40 -7.31 6.64
C VAL A 129 21.98 -5.89 6.55
N LEU A 130 23.31 -5.74 6.49
CA LEU A 130 23.97 -4.43 6.40
C LEU A 130 23.94 -3.85 4.97
N ASP A 131 23.91 -4.70 3.93
CA ASP A 131 23.91 -4.24 2.53
C ASP A 131 22.52 -3.70 2.10
N GLN A 132 21.44 -4.27 2.63
CA GLN A 132 20.07 -3.81 2.37
C GLN A 132 19.72 -2.47 3.04
N THR A 133 20.54 -1.97 3.98
CA THR A 133 20.31 -0.66 4.62
C THR A 133 20.83 0.52 3.78
N ILE A 134 21.60 0.26 2.71
CA ILE A 134 22.32 1.29 1.91
C ILE A 134 21.62 1.60 0.56
N LEU A 135 20.61 0.83 0.14
CA LEU A 135 19.96 0.97 -1.17
C LEU A 135 18.50 1.45 -1.13
N VAL A 136 18.13 2.26 -0.13
CA VAL A 136 16.89 3.07 -0.15
C VAL A 136 17.25 4.55 -0.10
#